data_AF-A0A7J7QQ76-F1
#
_entry.id   AF-A0A7J7QQ76-F1
#
_cell.length_a   1.000
_cell.length_b   1.000
_cell.length_c   1.000
_cell.angle_alpha   90.00
_cell.angle_beta   90.00
_cell.angle_gamma   90.00
#
_symmetry.space_group_name_H-M   'P 1'
#
loop_
_entity.id
_entity.type
_entity.pdbx_description
1 polymer ?
#
loop_
_entity_poly.entity_id
_entity_poly.type
_entity_poly.pdbx_seq_one_letter_code
_entity_poly.pdbx_strand_id
1 'polypeptide(L)'
;MWQQHEQQVLQRAATADAAVSVDQTLNPLVASLSVSKTMALTDLARSMKESGIDVIGLAAGEPDFDTPEEIVDAGIEALRDGFTRYTPNTGTSKLRQAIVDKLKVDNGLDYSPDEIVVSNGAKQAIWQGLLATVSPGDEVIIPAPYWVSYPEMARLAGAKPVVVTAAAEQGFLMSPEQLEAALSPKSRLLILCTPSNPTGGAEQQQQQQAASRGAGKVVARHPRLLVMSDEIYESICYEPARHVSFAGLPGMWERTLTVNGFSKAYAMTGWRLGYLAAPKHFAKAAAAIQSQSTSGASSIAQQAALAALALGPRGGKPVAQMVAAFRERRDYVVDRLQQIPGVKLAEPQAQGYGPIPDADALAMYLIQQAHVALVPGDAFGAPACIRISYAASMATLKEALDRMVHALQPDVFTRS
;
A
#
# COMPACT_ATOMS: atom_id res chain seq x y z
N MET A 1 -12.29 20.01 64.28
CA MET A 1 -12.61 19.84 62.84
C MET A 1 -11.39 19.53 61.96
N TRP A 2 -10.17 19.98 62.30
CA TRP A 2 -8.95 19.64 61.52
C TRP A 2 -8.41 18.21 61.78
N GLN A 3 -8.52 17.68 62.99
CA GLN A 3 -8.00 16.33 63.33
C GLN A 3 -8.83 15.16 62.74
N GLN A 4 -10.10 15.39 62.37
CA GLN A 4 -10.93 14.35 61.74
C GLN A 4 -10.64 14.21 60.23
N HIS A 5 -10.15 15.27 59.59
CA HIS A 5 -9.80 15.23 58.16
C HIS A 5 -8.46 14.51 57.94
N GLU A 6 -7.51 14.71 58.85
CA GLU A 6 -6.19 14.06 58.81
C GLU A 6 -6.28 12.54 59.05
N GLN A 7 -7.16 12.09 59.96
CA GLN A 7 -7.40 10.65 60.15
C GLN A 7 -8.14 9.99 58.99
N GLN A 8 -9.03 10.69 58.27
CA GLN A 8 -9.66 10.17 57.06
C GLN A 8 -8.70 10.05 55.87
N VAL A 9 -7.74 10.97 55.74
CA VAL A 9 -6.67 10.91 54.72
C VAL A 9 -5.69 9.77 55.02
N LEU A 10 -5.32 9.58 56.29
CA LEU A 10 -4.44 8.48 56.71
C LEU A 10 -5.13 7.11 56.67
N GLN A 11 -6.44 7.01 56.92
CA GLN A 11 -7.21 5.77 56.70
C GLN A 11 -7.38 5.42 55.22
N ARG A 12 -7.52 6.41 54.32
CA ARG A 12 -7.48 6.17 52.86
C ARG A 12 -6.10 5.73 52.37
N ALA A 13 -5.01 6.14 53.04
CA ALA A 13 -3.66 5.66 52.75
C ALA A 13 -3.39 4.26 53.32
N ALA A 14 -4.01 3.90 54.45
CA ALA A 14 -3.88 2.59 55.09
C ALA A 14 -4.87 1.53 54.58
N THR A 15 -5.75 1.87 53.64
CA THR A 15 -6.65 0.95 52.90
C THR A 15 -6.32 0.90 51.42
N ALA A 16 -5.08 1.26 51.05
CA ALA A 16 -4.50 0.74 49.82
C ALA A 16 -4.20 -0.75 50.05
N ASP A 17 -5.27 -1.55 50.00
CA ASP A 17 -5.22 -2.96 49.63
C ASP A 17 -4.13 -3.13 48.57
N ALA A 18 -3.40 -4.25 48.64
CA ALA A 18 -2.52 -4.70 47.58
C ALA A 18 -3.28 -4.63 46.25
N ALA A 19 -3.18 -3.49 45.58
CA ALA A 19 -3.93 -3.22 44.37
C ALA A 19 -3.35 -4.21 43.37
N VAL A 20 -4.12 -5.25 43.08
CA VAL A 20 -3.77 -6.25 42.08
C VAL A 20 -3.38 -5.45 40.84
N SER A 21 -2.08 -5.47 40.52
CA SER A 21 -1.55 -4.74 39.38
C SER A 21 -2.30 -5.22 38.16
N VAL A 22 -2.90 -4.30 37.41
CA VAL A 22 -3.56 -4.63 36.14
C VAL A 22 -2.55 -5.37 35.27
N ASP A 23 -2.93 -6.54 34.74
CA ASP A 23 -2.14 -7.22 33.74
C ASP A 23 -2.13 -6.37 32.46
N GLN A 24 -0.97 -5.81 32.14
CA GLN A 24 -0.74 -4.95 30.97
C GLN A 24 -0.20 -5.73 29.77
N THR A 25 -0.20 -7.07 29.81
CA THR A 25 0.27 -7.89 28.70
C THR A 25 -0.62 -7.69 27.47
N LEU A 26 0.01 -7.47 26.33
CA LEU A 26 -0.65 -7.41 25.03
C LEU A 26 -0.60 -8.77 24.35
N ASN A 27 -1.49 -9.00 23.39
CA ASN A 27 -1.40 -10.16 22.50
C ASN A 27 0.01 -10.20 21.88
N PRO A 28 0.76 -11.32 21.98
CA PRO A 28 2.13 -11.41 21.50
C PRO A 28 2.32 -11.08 20.01
N LEU A 29 1.32 -11.36 19.16
CA LEU A 29 1.35 -11.00 17.74
C LEU A 29 1.25 -9.48 17.53
N VAL A 30 0.47 -8.79 18.38
CA VAL A 30 0.35 -7.33 18.34
C VAL A 30 1.60 -6.67 18.93
N ALA A 31 2.13 -7.21 20.02
CA ALA A 31 3.33 -6.70 20.67
C ALA A 31 4.60 -6.82 19.82
N SER A 32 4.63 -7.76 18.86
CA SER A 32 5.77 -7.98 17.95
C SER A 32 5.66 -7.21 16.63
N LEU A 33 4.59 -6.43 16.42
CA LEU A 33 4.46 -5.60 15.23
C LEU A 33 5.50 -4.49 15.20
N SER A 34 6.09 -4.29 14.01
CA SER A 34 6.92 -3.11 13.79
C SER A 34 6.05 -1.89 13.56
N VAL A 35 6.39 -0.77 14.21
CA VAL A 35 5.73 0.52 13.97
C VAL A 35 5.98 0.94 12.52
N SER A 36 4.92 1.35 11.81
CA SER A 36 5.05 1.78 10.42
C SER A 36 5.84 3.09 10.32
N LYS A 37 7.08 3.02 9.81
CA LYS A 37 7.92 4.20 9.56
C LYS A 37 7.27 5.22 8.64
N THR A 38 6.49 4.77 7.65
CA THR A 38 5.69 5.67 6.78
C THR A 38 4.69 6.49 7.60
N MET A 39 3.97 5.85 8.53
CA MET A 39 3.01 6.57 9.37
C MET A 39 3.72 7.51 10.35
N ALA A 40 4.78 7.04 11.02
CA ALA A 40 5.56 7.84 11.96
C ALA A 40 6.11 9.12 11.32
N LEU A 41 6.67 9.05 10.11
CA LEU A 41 7.18 10.23 9.39
C LEU A 41 6.06 11.14 8.87
N THR A 42 4.92 10.57 8.48
CA THR A 42 3.73 11.36 8.10
C THR A 42 3.18 12.14 9.29
N ASP A 43 3.15 11.52 10.48
CA ASP A 43 2.68 12.15 11.71
C ASP A 43 3.68 13.21 12.22
N LEU A 44 4.99 12.97 12.10
CA LEU A 44 6.02 13.98 12.36
C LEU A 44 5.85 15.20 11.46
N ALA A 45 5.70 14.99 10.14
CA ALA A 45 5.46 16.08 9.20
C ALA A 45 4.16 16.85 9.51
N ARG A 46 3.11 16.16 9.96
CA ARG A 46 1.85 16.80 10.40
C ARG A 46 2.06 17.66 11.65
N SER A 47 2.73 17.13 12.67
CA SER A 47 3.04 17.84 13.92
C SER A 47 3.89 19.10 13.67
N MET A 48 4.86 19.01 12.76
CA MET A 48 5.65 20.17 12.35
C MET A 48 4.79 21.24 11.65
N LYS A 49 3.89 20.85 10.76
CA LYS A 49 2.92 21.77 10.13
C LYS A 49 1.99 22.43 11.15
N GLU A 50 1.46 21.66 12.08
CA GLU A 50 0.59 22.17 13.17
C GLU A 50 1.33 23.15 14.07
N SER A 51 2.66 23.01 14.19
CA SER A 51 3.54 23.94 14.89
C SER A 51 3.97 25.15 14.05
N GLY A 52 3.41 25.33 12.85
CA GLY A 52 3.68 26.47 11.96
C GLY A 52 4.91 26.32 11.07
N ILE A 53 5.55 25.15 11.03
CA ILE A 53 6.70 24.88 10.14
C ILE A 53 6.18 24.44 8.77
N ASP A 54 6.63 25.10 7.71
CA ASP A 54 6.27 24.74 6.34
C ASP A 54 7.02 23.48 5.87
N VAL A 55 6.41 22.31 6.12
CA VAL A 55 6.94 21.00 5.73
C VAL A 55 6.27 20.47 4.47
N ILE A 56 7.06 20.04 3.49
CA ILE A 56 6.56 19.35 2.31
C ILE A 56 6.54 17.84 2.56
N GLY A 57 5.35 17.25 2.51
CA GLY A 57 5.16 15.82 2.72
C GLY A 57 5.15 15.04 1.40
N LEU A 58 6.24 14.33 1.08
CA LEU A 58 6.31 13.39 -0.04
C LEU A 58 6.33 11.93 0.46
N ALA A 59 5.90 11.72 1.71
CA ALA A 59 5.84 10.41 2.33
C ALA A 59 4.60 9.63 1.88
N ALA A 60 3.39 10.22 1.87
CA ALA A 60 2.17 9.51 1.50
C ALA A 60 1.99 9.40 -0.02
N GLY A 61 1.57 8.23 -0.51
CA GLY A 61 1.19 7.99 -1.91
C GLY A 61 -0.27 8.36 -2.19
N GLU A 62 -0.69 9.55 -1.76
CA GLU A 62 -2.05 10.08 -1.94
C GLU A 62 -2.04 11.06 -3.12
N PRO A 63 -2.89 10.87 -4.14
CA PRO A 63 -3.07 11.86 -5.21
C PRO A 63 -3.45 13.24 -4.66
N ASP A 64 -2.87 14.29 -5.22
CA ASP A 64 -3.25 15.69 -4.99
C ASP A 64 -4.50 16.14 -5.77
N PHE A 65 -5.00 15.28 -6.66
CA PHE A 65 -6.27 15.49 -7.35
C PHE A 65 -7.44 15.28 -6.41
N ASP A 66 -8.48 16.10 -6.56
CA ASP A 66 -9.78 15.80 -5.96
C ASP A 66 -10.40 14.56 -6.62
N THR A 67 -11.29 13.89 -5.89
CA THR A 67 -12.15 12.85 -6.47
C THR A 67 -12.97 13.48 -7.63
N PRO A 68 -13.05 12.85 -8.83
CA PRO A 68 -13.85 13.35 -9.94
C PRO A 68 -15.28 13.74 -9.56
N GLU A 69 -15.78 14.83 -10.13
CA GLU A 69 -17.06 15.46 -9.74
C GLU A 69 -18.23 14.48 -9.83
N GLU A 70 -18.29 13.66 -10.89
CA GLU A 70 -19.36 12.68 -11.09
C GLU A 70 -19.39 11.62 -9.98
N ILE A 71 -18.23 11.31 -9.38
CA ILE A 71 -18.11 10.37 -8.27
C ILE A 71 -18.55 11.02 -6.96
N VAL A 72 -18.17 12.30 -6.76
CA VAL A 72 -18.60 13.09 -5.60
C VAL A 72 -20.11 13.26 -5.59
N ASP A 73 -20.69 13.65 -6.72
CA ASP A 73 -22.13 13.83 -6.90
C ASP A 73 -22.90 12.56 -6.59
N ALA A 74 -22.43 11.39 -7.07
CA ALA A 74 -23.04 10.11 -6.74
C ALA A 74 -23.01 9.78 -5.24
N GLY A 75 -21.94 10.18 -4.53
CA GLY A 75 -21.87 10.06 -3.08
C GLY A 75 -22.86 11.00 -2.35
N ILE A 76 -22.99 12.24 -2.83
CA ILE A 76 -23.95 13.22 -2.29
C ILE A 76 -25.40 12.76 -2.54
N GLU A 77 -25.69 12.26 -3.73
CA GLU A 77 -27.02 11.77 -4.07
C GLU A 77 -27.38 10.52 -3.26
N ALA A 78 -26.45 9.60 -3.06
CA ALA A 78 -26.64 8.46 -2.17
C ALA A 78 -27.03 8.88 -0.73
N LEU A 79 -26.42 9.96 -0.22
CA LEU A 79 -26.79 10.54 1.07
C LEU A 79 -28.21 11.12 1.06
N ARG A 80 -28.57 11.89 0.03
CA ARG A 80 -29.89 12.51 -0.13
C ARG A 80 -31.00 11.48 -0.27
N ASP A 81 -30.72 10.39 -0.98
CA ASP A 81 -31.65 9.28 -1.21
C ASP A 81 -31.73 8.30 -0.03
N GLY A 82 -30.98 8.55 1.04
CA GLY A 82 -31.04 7.75 2.25
C GLY A 82 -30.36 6.38 2.13
N PHE A 83 -29.39 6.19 1.23
CA PHE A 83 -28.51 5.00 1.16
C PHE A 83 -27.54 4.97 2.35
N THR A 84 -28.09 4.85 3.55
CA THR A 84 -27.38 4.90 4.85
C THR A 84 -27.66 3.66 5.70
N ARG A 85 -28.19 2.60 5.08
CA ARG A 85 -28.50 1.32 5.73
C ARG A 85 -27.47 0.26 5.34
N TYR A 86 -27.49 -0.86 6.07
CA TYR A 86 -26.63 -1.99 5.78
C TYR A 86 -26.79 -2.45 4.33
N THR A 87 -25.66 -2.64 3.66
CA THR A 87 -25.59 -3.33 2.37
C THR A 87 -25.35 -4.82 2.59
N PRO A 88 -25.50 -5.67 1.55
CA PRO A 88 -24.99 -7.03 1.61
C PRO A 88 -23.51 -7.05 2.03
N ASN A 89 -23.13 -8.07 2.80
CA ASN A 89 -21.78 -8.17 3.37
C ASN A 89 -20.68 -8.12 2.31
N THR A 90 -20.88 -8.72 1.13
CA THR A 90 -19.90 -8.72 0.04
C THR A 90 -19.98 -7.49 -0.87
N GLY A 91 -20.88 -6.54 -0.58
CA GLY A 91 -21.20 -5.39 -1.42
C GLY A 91 -22.49 -5.58 -2.23
N THR A 92 -23.07 -4.46 -2.65
CA THR A 92 -24.31 -4.45 -3.44
C THR A 92 -24.16 -5.25 -4.73
N SER A 93 -25.23 -5.90 -5.17
CA SER A 93 -25.22 -6.71 -6.40
C SER A 93 -24.82 -5.88 -7.63
N LYS A 94 -25.26 -4.61 -7.70
CA LYS A 94 -24.89 -3.68 -8.77
C LYS A 94 -23.38 -3.46 -8.81
N LEU A 95 -22.75 -3.17 -7.67
CA LEU A 95 -21.31 -2.90 -7.62
C LEU A 95 -20.49 -4.15 -7.94
N ARG A 96 -20.88 -5.32 -7.40
CA ARG A 96 -20.17 -6.57 -7.73
C ARG A 96 -20.26 -6.90 -9.22
N GLN A 97 -21.41 -6.67 -9.86
CA GLN A 97 -21.54 -6.84 -11.31
C GLN A 97 -20.67 -5.83 -12.08
N ALA A 98 -20.67 -4.55 -11.69
CA ALA A 98 -19.83 -3.54 -12.34
C ALA A 98 -18.33 -3.86 -12.21
N ILE A 99 -17.90 -4.43 -11.08
CA ILE A 99 -16.52 -4.91 -10.90
C ILE A 99 -16.21 -6.10 -11.83
N VAL A 100 -17.14 -7.05 -11.98
CA VAL A 100 -17.00 -8.16 -12.95
C VAL A 100 -16.84 -7.60 -14.37
N ASP A 101 -17.70 -6.67 -14.77
CA ASP A 101 -17.66 -6.06 -16.10
C ASP A 101 -16.33 -5.32 -16.34
N LYS A 102 -15.86 -4.58 -15.33
CA LYS A 102 -14.55 -3.92 -15.35
C LYS A 102 -13.41 -4.92 -15.52
N LEU A 103 -13.40 -6.01 -14.73
CA LEU A 103 -12.33 -7.02 -14.80
C LEU A 103 -12.32 -7.73 -16.16
N LYS A 104 -13.49 -7.92 -16.77
CA LYS A 104 -13.59 -8.48 -18.11
C LYS A 104 -13.07 -7.53 -19.18
N VAL A 105 -13.47 -6.26 -19.13
CA VAL A 105 -13.11 -5.25 -20.14
C VAL A 105 -11.65 -4.83 -20.03
N ASP A 106 -11.18 -4.51 -18.83
CA ASP A 106 -9.84 -3.94 -18.61
C ASP A 106 -8.76 -5.02 -18.49
N ASN A 107 -9.09 -6.19 -17.94
CA ASN A 107 -8.12 -7.22 -17.58
C ASN A 107 -8.31 -8.54 -18.35
N GLY A 108 -9.41 -8.71 -19.08
CA GLY A 108 -9.74 -9.97 -19.77
C GLY A 108 -10.06 -11.13 -18.82
N LEU A 109 -10.54 -10.84 -17.61
CA LEU A 109 -10.84 -11.86 -16.60
C LEU A 109 -12.35 -12.10 -16.49
N ASP A 110 -12.76 -13.37 -16.52
CA ASP A 110 -14.18 -13.78 -16.46
C ASP A 110 -14.50 -14.30 -15.07
N TYR A 111 -14.97 -13.40 -14.20
CA TYR A 111 -15.45 -13.69 -12.85
C TYR A 111 -16.98 -13.71 -12.80
N SER A 112 -17.55 -14.39 -11.81
CA SER A 112 -18.95 -14.19 -11.44
C SER A 112 -19.10 -13.27 -10.22
N PRO A 113 -20.26 -12.61 -10.00
CA PRO A 113 -20.42 -11.68 -8.89
C PRO A 113 -20.19 -12.28 -7.50
N ASP A 114 -20.38 -13.58 -7.30
CA ASP A 114 -20.11 -14.31 -6.06
C ASP A 114 -18.62 -14.63 -5.83
N GLU A 115 -17.76 -14.27 -6.77
CA GLU A 115 -16.29 -14.30 -6.67
C GLU A 115 -15.71 -12.93 -6.29
N ILE A 116 -16.57 -11.92 -6.11
CA ILE A 116 -16.20 -10.56 -5.73
C ILE A 116 -16.62 -10.27 -4.28
N VAL A 117 -15.68 -9.77 -3.48
CA VAL A 117 -15.91 -9.26 -2.12
C VAL A 117 -15.44 -7.82 -2.05
N VAL A 118 -16.38 -6.88 -1.87
CA VAL A 118 -16.09 -5.45 -1.67
C VAL A 118 -15.72 -5.21 -0.21
N SER A 119 -14.66 -4.43 0.02
CA SER A 119 -14.07 -4.18 1.35
C SER A 119 -13.74 -2.69 1.55
N ASN A 120 -13.40 -2.33 2.79
CA ASN A 120 -13.00 -0.98 3.23
C ASN A 120 -11.59 -0.61 2.76
N GLY A 121 -11.40 -0.58 1.45
CA GLY A 121 -10.13 -0.39 0.76
C GLY A 121 -9.38 -1.70 0.52
N ALA A 122 -8.43 -1.65 -0.43
CA ALA A 122 -7.59 -2.79 -0.81
C ALA A 122 -6.79 -3.39 0.36
N LYS A 123 -6.42 -2.58 1.36
CA LYS A 123 -5.77 -3.07 2.59
C LYS A 123 -6.60 -4.14 3.31
N GLN A 124 -7.92 -3.96 3.41
CA GLN A 124 -8.79 -4.97 4.01
C GLN A 124 -8.92 -6.20 3.11
N ALA A 125 -8.98 -6.01 1.78
CA ALA A 125 -9.03 -7.11 0.81
C ALA A 125 -7.78 -8.00 0.90
N ILE A 126 -6.57 -7.42 0.98
CA ILE A 126 -5.32 -8.15 1.22
C ILE A 126 -5.38 -8.91 2.54
N TRP A 127 -5.79 -8.24 3.62
CA TRP A 127 -5.89 -8.85 4.94
C TRP A 127 -6.80 -10.09 4.94
N GLN A 128 -7.98 -9.99 4.33
CA GLN A 128 -8.93 -11.09 4.21
C GLN A 128 -8.42 -12.20 3.30
N GLY A 129 -7.81 -11.86 2.16
CA GLY A 129 -7.19 -12.85 1.28
C GLY A 129 -6.09 -13.64 1.97
N LEU A 130 -5.29 -12.97 2.80
CA LEU A 130 -4.23 -13.60 3.58
C LEU A 130 -4.81 -14.55 4.64
N LEU A 131 -5.75 -14.07 5.47
CA LEU A 131 -6.42 -14.91 6.47
C LEU A 131 -7.24 -16.06 5.87
N ALA A 132 -7.77 -15.90 4.66
CA ALA A 132 -8.51 -16.95 3.96
C ALA A 132 -7.61 -18.05 3.39
N THR A 133 -6.31 -17.79 3.25
CA THR A 133 -5.39 -18.69 2.54
C THR A 133 -4.27 -19.24 3.42
N VAL A 134 -3.82 -18.50 4.43
CA VAL A 134 -2.60 -18.79 5.19
C VAL A 134 -2.93 -19.34 6.58
N SER A 135 -2.24 -20.40 6.98
CA SER A 135 -2.31 -20.97 8.33
C SER A 135 -1.10 -20.58 9.19
N PRO A 136 -1.19 -20.65 10.52
CA PRO A 136 -0.02 -20.47 11.38
C PRO A 136 1.15 -21.39 10.98
N GLY A 137 2.33 -20.80 10.81
CA GLY A 137 3.54 -21.49 10.38
C GLY A 137 3.72 -21.69 8.87
N ASP A 138 2.73 -21.35 8.04
CA ASP A 138 2.94 -21.25 6.58
C ASP A 138 3.91 -20.10 6.26
N GLU A 139 4.53 -20.16 5.08
CA GLU A 139 5.43 -19.14 4.57
C GLU A 139 4.74 -18.27 3.50
N VAL A 140 4.89 -16.95 3.65
CA VAL A 140 4.42 -15.94 2.70
C VAL A 140 5.64 -15.32 2.01
N ILE A 141 5.81 -15.61 0.72
CA ILE A 141 6.91 -15.10 -0.09
C ILE A 141 6.60 -13.65 -0.50
N ILE A 142 7.53 -12.73 -0.22
CA ILE A 142 7.35 -11.29 -0.42
C ILE A 142 8.61 -10.73 -1.13
N PRO A 143 8.51 -10.33 -2.41
CA PRO A 143 9.61 -9.65 -3.09
C PRO A 143 9.92 -8.30 -2.44
N ALA A 144 11.19 -8.04 -2.11
CA ALA A 144 11.64 -6.71 -1.70
C ALA A 144 12.22 -5.95 -2.91
N PRO A 145 11.92 -4.64 -3.03
CA PRO A 145 11.22 -3.81 -2.06
C PRO A 145 9.70 -4.01 -2.06
N TYR A 146 9.10 -4.10 -0.87
CA TYR A 146 7.68 -4.44 -0.67
C TYR A 146 6.87 -3.29 -0.09
N TRP A 147 5.54 -3.31 -0.22
CA TRP A 147 4.70 -2.41 0.58
C TRP A 147 4.76 -2.78 2.06
N VAL A 148 5.01 -1.79 2.91
CA VAL A 148 5.31 -1.91 4.35
C VAL A 148 4.37 -2.83 5.14
N SER A 149 3.11 -2.98 4.74
CA SER A 149 2.14 -3.79 5.48
C SER A 149 2.18 -5.29 5.15
N TYR A 150 2.73 -5.72 4.02
CA TYR A 150 2.74 -7.15 3.65
C TYR A 150 3.38 -8.06 4.69
N PRO A 151 4.63 -7.82 5.16
CA PRO A 151 5.25 -8.70 6.15
C PRO A 151 4.53 -8.65 7.50
N GLU A 152 4.06 -7.48 7.94
CA GLU A 152 3.32 -7.34 9.20
C GLU A 152 1.98 -8.09 9.16
N MET A 153 1.26 -8.03 8.04
CA MET A 153 0.05 -8.81 7.84
C MET A 153 0.32 -10.32 7.83
N ALA A 154 1.42 -10.77 7.21
CA ALA A 154 1.81 -12.17 7.30
C ALA A 154 2.03 -12.60 8.76
N ARG A 155 2.77 -11.80 9.55
CA ARG A 155 3.02 -12.10 10.97
C ARG A 155 1.73 -12.12 11.80
N LEU A 156 0.82 -11.17 11.58
CA LEU A 156 -0.46 -11.12 12.31
C LEU A 156 -1.37 -12.32 12.02
N ALA A 157 -1.21 -12.97 10.86
CA ALA A 157 -1.88 -14.23 10.55
C ALA A 157 -1.16 -15.48 11.11
N GLY A 158 -0.08 -15.29 11.88
CA GLY A 158 0.75 -16.36 12.40
C GLY A 158 1.69 -16.98 11.36
N ALA A 159 1.85 -16.35 10.20
CA ALA A 159 2.71 -16.83 9.12
C ALA A 159 4.12 -16.25 9.19
N LYS A 160 5.06 -16.91 8.52
CA LYS A 160 6.44 -16.45 8.40
C LYS A 160 6.61 -15.69 7.07
N PRO A 161 6.89 -14.38 7.09
CA PRO A 161 7.30 -13.68 5.87
C PRO A 161 8.68 -14.18 5.42
N VAL A 162 8.78 -14.57 4.16
CA VAL A 162 10.04 -14.93 3.48
C VAL A 162 10.32 -13.86 2.45
N VAL A 163 11.23 -12.96 2.80
CA VAL A 163 11.59 -11.82 1.94
C VAL A 163 12.59 -12.26 0.88
N VAL A 164 12.32 -11.95 -0.39
CA VAL A 164 13.21 -12.22 -1.52
C VAL A 164 13.65 -10.90 -2.13
N THR A 165 14.90 -10.51 -1.89
CA THR A 165 15.41 -9.21 -2.35
C THR A 165 15.84 -9.27 -3.81
N ALA A 166 15.23 -8.42 -4.64
CA ALA A 166 15.70 -8.14 -5.99
C ALA A 166 16.60 -6.91 -5.98
N ALA A 167 17.74 -6.99 -6.67
CA ALA A 167 18.69 -5.89 -6.71
C ALA A 167 18.17 -4.75 -7.62
N ALA A 168 18.71 -3.54 -7.44
CA ALA A 168 18.25 -2.38 -8.22
C ALA A 168 18.64 -2.52 -9.71
N GLU A 169 19.76 -3.19 -9.99
CA GLU A 169 20.23 -3.55 -11.34
C GLU A 169 19.27 -4.51 -12.06
N GLN A 170 18.45 -5.25 -11.31
CA GLN A 170 17.39 -6.12 -11.83
C GLN A 170 16.06 -5.38 -11.97
N GLY A 171 16.05 -4.05 -11.80
CA GLY A 171 14.83 -3.24 -11.76
C GLY A 171 13.97 -3.54 -10.53
N PHE A 172 14.56 -4.10 -9.47
CA PHE A 172 13.84 -4.62 -8.31
C PHE A 172 12.79 -5.70 -8.67
N LEU A 173 13.02 -6.44 -9.76
CA LEU A 173 12.15 -7.53 -10.19
C LEU A 173 12.73 -8.87 -9.76
N MET A 174 12.00 -9.59 -8.92
CA MET A 174 12.38 -10.94 -8.51
C MET A 174 12.38 -11.89 -9.71
N SER A 175 13.48 -12.64 -9.88
CA SER A 175 13.60 -13.63 -10.95
C SER A 175 12.88 -14.94 -10.59
N PRO A 176 12.52 -15.77 -11.59
CA PRO A 176 11.95 -17.10 -11.35
C PRO A 176 12.88 -18.00 -10.52
N GLU A 177 14.19 -17.88 -10.69
CA GLU A 177 15.20 -18.65 -9.97
C GLU A 177 15.27 -18.23 -8.50
N GLN A 178 15.19 -16.91 -8.23
CA GLN A 178 15.10 -16.39 -6.86
C GLN A 178 13.82 -16.86 -6.17
N LEU A 179 12.69 -16.89 -6.89
CA LEU A 179 11.45 -17.45 -6.36
C LEU A 179 11.64 -18.94 -6.03
N GLU A 180 12.12 -19.75 -6.97
CA GLU A 180 12.32 -21.19 -6.78
C GLU A 180 13.23 -21.49 -5.58
N ALA A 181 14.32 -20.73 -5.42
CA ALA A 181 15.26 -20.89 -4.30
C ALA A 181 14.65 -20.53 -2.93
N ALA A 182 13.62 -19.68 -2.91
CA ALA A 182 12.92 -19.29 -1.69
C ALA A 182 11.80 -20.26 -1.29
N LEU A 183 11.43 -21.21 -2.16
CA LEU A 183 10.33 -22.13 -1.89
C LEU A 183 10.73 -23.23 -0.90
N SER A 184 9.76 -23.62 -0.08
CA SER A 184 9.82 -24.75 0.83
C SER A 184 8.49 -25.49 0.82
N PRO A 185 8.39 -26.68 1.45
CA PRO A 185 7.11 -27.35 1.65
C PRO A 185 6.07 -26.52 2.41
N LYS A 186 6.47 -25.44 3.12
CA LYS A 186 5.60 -24.51 3.86
C LYS A 186 5.17 -23.29 3.04
N SER A 187 5.73 -23.07 1.85
CA SER A 187 5.36 -21.94 1.00
C SER A 187 3.89 -22.04 0.60
N ARG A 188 3.13 -21.00 0.97
CA ARG A 188 1.68 -20.98 0.80
C ARG A 188 1.20 -19.89 -0.13
N LEU A 189 1.77 -18.69 -0.01
CA LEU A 189 1.31 -17.51 -0.71
C LEU A 189 2.51 -16.70 -1.20
N LEU A 190 2.49 -16.33 -2.48
CA LEU A 190 3.36 -15.30 -3.05
C LEU A 190 2.55 -14.00 -3.15
N ILE A 191 3.08 -12.89 -2.66
CA ILE A 191 2.46 -11.56 -2.86
C ILE A 191 3.21 -10.84 -3.99
N LEU A 192 2.49 -10.42 -5.02
CA LEU A 192 3.00 -9.60 -6.11
C LEU A 192 2.24 -8.27 -6.12
N CYS A 193 2.97 -7.16 -6.26
CA CYS A 193 2.41 -5.82 -6.39
C CYS A 193 2.89 -5.24 -7.71
N THR A 194 1.99 -5.14 -8.69
CA THR A 194 2.35 -4.70 -10.05
C THR A 194 1.24 -3.81 -10.61
N PRO A 195 1.52 -2.54 -10.96
CA PRO A 195 2.75 -1.78 -10.65
C PRO A 195 3.06 -1.70 -9.14
N SER A 196 4.35 -1.59 -8.79
CA SER A 196 4.81 -1.75 -7.41
C SER A 196 4.80 -0.45 -6.61
N ASN A 197 4.46 -0.56 -5.33
CA ASN A 197 4.85 0.37 -4.29
C ASN A 197 5.87 -0.34 -3.40
N PRO A 198 7.13 0.12 -3.30
CA PRO A 198 7.57 1.51 -3.53
C PRO A 198 8.26 1.81 -4.87
N THR A 199 8.60 0.79 -5.67
CA THR A 199 9.56 0.96 -6.79
C THR A 199 8.96 1.57 -8.05
N GLY A 200 7.64 1.63 -8.14
CA GLY A 200 6.95 1.95 -9.39
C GLY A 200 6.98 0.76 -10.35
N GLY A 201 7.13 1.03 -11.64
CA GLY A 201 7.10 -0.06 -12.64
C GLY A 201 6.64 0.33 -14.02
N ALA A 202 6.06 1.52 -14.16
CA ALA A 202 5.41 1.87 -15.40
C ALA A 202 6.40 2.11 -16.58
N GLU A 203 7.71 2.26 -16.33
CA GLU A 203 8.74 2.25 -17.38
C GLU A 203 9.32 0.85 -17.67
N GLN A 204 9.20 -0.08 -16.73
CA GLN A 204 9.76 -1.45 -16.83
C GLN A 204 8.69 -2.50 -17.08
N GLN A 205 7.51 -2.12 -17.58
CA GLN A 205 6.37 -3.02 -17.69
C GLN A 205 6.65 -4.28 -18.49
N GLN A 206 7.43 -4.22 -19.58
CA GLN A 206 7.79 -5.42 -20.32
C GLN A 206 8.60 -6.40 -19.46
N GLN A 207 9.52 -5.88 -18.65
CA GLN A 207 10.31 -6.67 -17.70
C GLN A 207 9.41 -7.20 -16.57
N GLN A 208 8.47 -6.39 -16.06
CA GLN A 208 7.48 -6.82 -15.07
C GLN A 208 6.61 -7.96 -15.60
N GLN A 209 6.10 -7.84 -16.82
CA GLN A 209 5.31 -8.90 -17.45
C GLN A 209 6.15 -10.17 -17.65
N ALA A 210 7.41 -10.04 -18.05
CA ALA A 210 8.32 -11.18 -18.17
C ALA A 210 8.56 -11.87 -16.81
N ALA A 211 8.79 -11.07 -15.75
CA ALA A 211 8.94 -11.56 -14.38
C ALA A 211 7.66 -12.27 -13.89
N SER A 212 6.48 -11.66 -14.07
CA SER A 212 5.18 -12.26 -13.74
C SER A 212 4.92 -13.56 -14.50
N ARG A 213 5.23 -13.62 -15.80
CA ARG A 213 5.12 -14.86 -16.60
C ARG A 213 6.07 -15.94 -16.09
N GLY A 214 7.30 -15.56 -15.73
CA GLY A 214 8.28 -16.47 -15.15
C GLY A 214 7.85 -17.01 -13.78
N ALA A 215 7.36 -16.12 -12.91
CA ALA A 215 6.79 -16.50 -11.62
C ALA A 215 5.57 -17.42 -11.79
N GLY A 216 4.68 -17.16 -12.77
CA GLY A 216 3.55 -18.04 -13.07
C GLY A 216 3.97 -19.46 -13.45
N LYS A 217 5.05 -19.62 -14.22
CA LYS A 217 5.61 -20.95 -14.54
C LYS A 217 6.13 -21.68 -13.30
N VAL A 218 6.77 -20.95 -12.38
CA VAL A 218 7.21 -21.51 -11.09
C VAL A 218 5.99 -21.95 -10.28
N VAL A 219 5.05 -21.04 -10.05
CA VAL A 219 3.83 -21.29 -9.27
C VAL A 219 3.05 -22.50 -9.80
N ALA A 220 2.93 -22.66 -11.12
CA ALA A 220 2.20 -23.78 -11.73
C ALA A 220 2.75 -25.16 -11.32
N ARG A 221 4.05 -25.27 -11.00
CA ARG A 221 4.70 -26.52 -10.56
C ARG A 221 4.46 -26.83 -9.08
N HIS A 222 3.96 -25.88 -8.31
CA HIS A 222 3.80 -25.98 -6.85
C HIS A 222 2.30 -25.91 -6.49
N PRO A 223 1.63 -27.05 -6.26
CA PRO A 223 0.17 -27.09 -6.13
C PRO A 223 -0.37 -26.37 -4.89
N ARG A 224 0.44 -26.21 -3.82
CA ARG A 224 0.05 -25.45 -2.62
C ARG A 224 0.21 -23.93 -2.78
N LEU A 225 1.03 -23.48 -3.72
CA LEU A 225 1.41 -22.08 -3.85
C LEU A 225 0.33 -21.28 -4.58
N LEU A 226 -0.21 -20.29 -3.87
CA LEU A 226 -1.16 -19.30 -4.37
C LEU A 226 -0.46 -17.97 -4.64
N VAL A 227 -1.15 -17.07 -5.33
CA VAL A 227 -0.69 -15.71 -5.57
C VAL A 227 -1.72 -14.69 -5.09
N MET A 228 -1.28 -13.71 -4.30
CA MET A 228 -2.01 -12.47 -4.08
C MET A 228 -1.46 -11.44 -5.06
N SER A 229 -2.27 -11.02 -6.02
CA SER A 229 -1.92 -10.00 -7.00
C SER A 229 -2.54 -8.67 -6.57
N ASP A 230 -1.75 -7.79 -5.95
CA ASP A 230 -2.17 -6.41 -5.67
C ASP A 230 -1.95 -5.55 -6.93
N GLU A 231 -3.07 -5.21 -7.56
CA GLU A 231 -3.15 -4.52 -8.84
C GLU A 231 -3.74 -3.11 -8.68
N ILE A 232 -3.71 -2.55 -7.46
CA ILE A 232 -4.29 -1.23 -7.14
C ILE A 232 -3.76 -0.06 -8.00
N TYR A 233 -2.58 -0.22 -8.61
CA TYR A 233 -1.95 0.78 -9.48
C TYR A 233 -2.14 0.50 -10.99
N GLU A 234 -2.96 -0.48 -11.39
CA GLU A 234 -3.08 -0.93 -12.80
C GLU A 234 -3.40 0.20 -13.80
N SER A 235 -4.10 1.25 -13.37
CA SER A 235 -4.48 2.37 -14.24
C SER A 235 -3.37 3.41 -14.37
N ILE A 236 -2.40 3.41 -13.43
CA ILE A 236 -1.24 4.32 -13.42
C ILE A 236 -0.10 3.63 -14.18
N CYS A 237 -0.34 3.45 -15.48
CA CYS A 237 0.55 2.83 -16.44
C CYS A 237 0.85 3.82 -17.57
N TYR A 238 2.09 3.87 -18.05
CA TYR A 238 2.49 4.78 -19.11
C TYR A 238 2.59 4.03 -20.44
N GLU A 239 1.84 4.49 -21.45
CA GLU A 239 1.83 3.92 -22.80
C GLU A 239 3.26 3.88 -23.39
N PRO A 240 3.61 2.88 -24.23
CA PRO A 240 2.71 1.90 -24.88
C PRO A 240 2.40 0.66 -24.03
N ALA A 241 2.95 0.56 -22.82
CA ALA A 241 2.82 -0.64 -22.03
C ALA A 241 1.48 -0.67 -21.26
N ARG A 242 0.94 -1.88 -21.09
CA ARG A 242 -0.29 -2.14 -20.35
C ARG A 242 -0.06 -3.13 -19.22
N HIS A 243 -0.77 -2.93 -18.12
CA HIS A 243 -0.83 -3.90 -17.03
C HIS A 243 -1.35 -5.25 -17.52
N VAL A 244 -0.80 -6.34 -16.98
CA VAL A 244 -1.27 -7.70 -17.21
C VAL A 244 -1.59 -8.31 -15.86
N SER A 245 -2.87 -8.58 -15.63
CA SER A 245 -3.31 -9.22 -14.40
C SER A 245 -2.77 -10.63 -14.29
N PHE A 246 -2.28 -10.98 -13.11
CA PHE A 246 -1.62 -12.27 -12.90
C PHE A 246 -2.57 -13.45 -13.11
N ALA A 247 -3.85 -13.29 -12.74
CA ALA A 247 -4.91 -14.27 -12.96
C ALA A 247 -5.16 -14.59 -14.45
N GLY A 248 -4.78 -13.67 -15.37
CA GLY A 248 -4.91 -13.86 -16.81
C GLY A 248 -3.81 -14.71 -17.43
N LEU A 249 -2.79 -15.08 -16.65
CA LEU A 249 -1.72 -15.96 -17.11
C LEU A 249 -2.17 -17.44 -17.14
N PRO A 250 -1.62 -18.28 -18.04
CA PRO A 250 -2.00 -19.69 -18.13
C PRO A 250 -1.87 -20.44 -16.81
N GLY A 251 -2.96 -21.09 -16.37
CA GLY A 251 -3.02 -21.89 -15.12
C GLY A 251 -3.01 -21.08 -13.82
N MET A 252 -3.08 -19.74 -13.90
CA MET A 252 -3.01 -18.88 -12.72
C MET A 252 -4.38 -18.48 -12.17
N TRP A 253 -5.47 -18.61 -12.94
CA TRP A 253 -6.79 -18.17 -12.49
C TRP A 253 -7.21 -18.88 -11.19
N GLU A 254 -7.22 -20.21 -11.16
CA GLU A 254 -7.67 -21.00 -10.00
C GLU A 254 -6.87 -20.81 -8.70
N ARG A 255 -5.75 -20.08 -8.75
CA ARG A 255 -4.81 -19.89 -7.64
C ARG A 255 -4.43 -18.43 -7.38
N THR A 256 -5.12 -17.48 -8.01
CA THR A 256 -4.85 -16.06 -7.84
C THR A 256 -5.98 -15.35 -7.10
N LEU A 257 -5.59 -14.57 -6.09
CA LEU A 257 -6.41 -13.62 -5.37
C LEU A 257 -6.06 -12.24 -5.91
N THR A 258 -6.91 -11.69 -6.77
CA THR A 258 -6.71 -10.37 -7.37
C THR A 258 -7.29 -9.30 -6.44
N VAL A 259 -6.44 -8.42 -5.93
CA VAL A 259 -6.83 -7.28 -5.11
C VAL A 259 -6.71 -6.00 -5.91
N ASN A 260 -7.73 -5.14 -5.81
CA ASN A 260 -7.72 -3.84 -6.43
C ASN A 260 -8.72 -2.89 -5.70
N GLY A 261 -8.93 -1.68 -6.21
CA GLY A 261 -9.82 -0.71 -5.60
C GLY A 261 -9.74 0.67 -6.24
N PHE A 262 -10.31 1.64 -5.54
CA PHE A 262 -10.62 2.95 -6.13
C PHE A 262 -9.67 4.06 -5.69
N SER A 263 -8.86 3.80 -4.66
CA SER A 263 -8.08 4.83 -3.99
C SER A 263 -7.03 5.53 -4.87
N LYS A 264 -6.51 4.87 -5.89
CA LYS A 264 -5.38 5.39 -6.68
C LYS A 264 -5.82 5.89 -8.04
N ALA A 265 -6.60 5.09 -8.78
CA ALA A 265 -7.09 5.46 -10.09
C ALA A 265 -8.05 6.66 -10.05
N TYR A 266 -8.87 6.80 -9.00
CA TYR A 266 -9.95 7.79 -8.94
C TYR A 266 -9.77 8.85 -7.83
N ALA A 267 -8.57 8.95 -7.25
CA ALA A 267 -8.30 9.81 -6.08
C ALA A 267 -9.28 9.58 -4.90
N MET A 268 -9.70 8.33 -4.68
CA MET A 268 -10.68 7.95 -3.64
C MET A 268 -10.03 7.36 -2.37
N THR A 269 -8.90 7.91 -1.90
CA THR A 269 -8.16 7.40 -0.74
C THR A 269 -9.00 7.39 0.54
N GLY A 270 -9.68 8.50 0.82
CA GLY A 270 -10.53 8.71 2.01
C GLY A 270 -11.87 7.97 1.98
N TRP A 271 -12.35 7.54 0.82
CA TRP A 271 -13.62 6.82 0.68
C TRP A 271 -13.56 5.37 1.19
N ARG A 272 -12.34 4.83 1.31
CA ARG A 272 -12.07 3.48 1.81
C ARG A 272 -12.82 2.41 1.02
N LEU A 273 -12.60 2.31 -0.29
CA LEU A 273 -13.21 1.25 -1.10
C LEU A 273 -12.20 0.45 -1.93
N GLY A 274 -12.30 -0.87 -1.85
CA GLY A 274 -11.55 -1.81 -2.65
C GLY A 274 -12.28 -3.14 -2.74
N TYR A 275 -11.68 -4.12 -3.41
CA TYR A 275 -12.28 -5.43 -3.58
C TYR A 275 -11.23 -6.53 -3.71
N LEU A 276 -11.66 -7.75 -3.37
CA LEU A 276 -11.01 -9.00 -3.67
C LEU A 276 -11.82 -9.73 -4.74
N ALA A 277 -11.16 -10.13 -5.84
CA ALA A 277 -11.69 -11.04 -6.83
C ALA A 277 -10.88 -12.35 -6.76
N ALA A 278 -11.53 -13.46 -6.40
CA ALA A 278 -10.85 -14.72 -6.12
C ALA A 278 -11.73 -15.93 -6.43
N PRO A 279 -11.14 -17.13 -6.64
CA PRO A 279 -11.92 -18.35 -6.79
C PRO A 279 -12.98 -18.47 -5.69
N LYS A 280 -14.20 -18.84 -6.07
CA LYS A 280 -15.40 -18.81 -5.22
C LYS A 280 -15.21 -19.27 -3.78
N HIS A 281 -14.42 -20.32 -3.54
CA HIS A 281 -14.17 -20.83 -2.19
C HIS A 281 -13.33 -19.88 -1.32
N PHE A 282 -12.33 -19.19 -1.89
CA PHE A 282 -11.57 -18.14 -1.21
C PHE A 282 -12.40 -16.87 -1.03
N ALA A 283 -13.19 -16.47 -2.04
CA ALA A 283 -14.12 -15.34 -1.91
C ALA A 283 -15.14 -15.57 -0.78
N LYS A 284 -15.70 -16.78 -0.68
CA LYS A 284 -16.61 -17.16 0.41
C LYS A 284 -15.93 -17.09 1.79
N ALA A 285 -14.68 -17.54 1.89
CA ALA A 285 -13.91 -17.45 3.14
C ALA A 285 -13.63 -15.99 3.54
N ALA A 286 -13.20 -15.15 2.58
CA ALA A 286 -13.02 -13.71 2.80
C ALA A 286 -14.33 -13.02 3.25
N ALA A 287 -15.46 -13.37 2.63
CA ALA A 287 -16.77 -12.87 3.02
C ALA A 287 -17.14 -13.30 4.46
N ALA A 288 -16.84 -14.54 4.86
CA ALA A 288 -17.08 -15.02 6.21
C ALA A 288 -16.26 -14.23 7.24
N ILE A 289 -14.96 -13.99 6.96
CA ILE A 289 -14.10 -13.15 7.79
C ILE A 289 -14.69 -11.73 7.90
N GLN A 290 -15.07 -11.12 6.76
CA GLN A 290 -15.64 -9.78 6.73
C GLN A 290 -16.92 -9.64 7.58
N SER A 291 -17.77 -10.67 7.57
CA SER A 291 -19.03 -10.69 8.33
C SER A 291 -18.82 -10.60 9.85
N GLN A 292 -17.67 -11.06 10.33
CA GLN A 292 -17.27 -11.02 11.74
C GLN A 292 -16.35 -9.84 12.07
N SER A 293 -15.97 -9.04 11.06
CA SER A 293 -14.98 -7.97 11.22
C SER A 293 -15.60 -6.57 11.09
N THR A 294 -16.32 -6.32 9.99
CA THR A 294 -16.76 -4.96 9.63
C THR A 294 -18.18 -4.89 9.08
N SER A 295 -18.79 -6.04 8.73
CA SER A 295 -19.90 -6.07 7.76
C SER A 295 -19.46 -5.51 6.40
N GLY A 296 -20.41 -5.16 5.52
CA GLY A 296 -20.12 -4.56 4.21
C GLY A 296 -19.52 -3.15 4.31
N ALA A 297 -18.76 -2.76 3.28
CA ALA A 297 -18.20 -1.41 3.18
C ALA A 297 -19.29 -0.32 3.11
N SER A 298 -18.90 0.94 3.36
CA SER A 298 -19.83 2.10 3.34
C SER A 298 -20.74 2.10 2.11
N SER A 299 -22.06 2.18 2.34
CA SER A 299 -23.08 2.24 1.29
C SER A 299 -22.88 3.43 0.34
N ILE A 300 -22.44 4.56 0.89
CA ILE A 300 -22.17 5.80 0.14
C ILE A 300 -20.96 5.60 -0.78
N ALA A 301 -19.87 5.04 -0.25
CA ALA A 301 -18.68 4.76 -1.05
C ALA A 301 -18.97 3.75 -2.17
N GLN A 302 -19.84 2.78 -1.92
CA GLN A 302 -20.27 1.83 -2.95
C GLN A 302 -21.06 2.50 -4.09
N GLN A 303 -21.88 3.52 -3.83
CA GLN A 303 -22.55 4.29 -4.89
C GLN A 303 -21.55 5.15 -5.66
N ALA A 304 -20.63 5.83 -4.97
CA ALA A 304 -19.57 6.61 -5.61
C ALA A 304 -18.71 5.73 -6.54
N ALA A 305 -18.40 4.50 -6.14
CA ALA A 305 -17.65 3.57 -6.98
C ALA A 305 -18.42 3.07 -8.20
N LEU A 306 -19.75 2.99 -8.16
CA LEU A 306 -20.54 2.72 -9.36
C LEU A 306 -20.37 3.84 -10.39
N ALA A 307 -20.40 5.10 -9.95
CA ALA A 307 -20.10 6.24 -10.82
C ALA A 307 -18.66 6.20 -11.34
N ALA A 308 -17.69 5.82 -10.50
CA ALA A 308 -16.29 5.66 -10.90
C ALA A 308 -16.11 4.65 -12.04
N LEU A 309 -16.76 3.48 -11.94
CA LEU A 309 -16.73 2.46 -12.99
C LEU A 309 -17.52 2.88 -14.24
N ALA A 310 -18.53 3.73 -14.08
CA ALA A 310 -19.33 4.25 -15.19
C ALA A 310 -18.61 5.33 -16.02
N LEU A 311 -17.49 5.89 -15.53
CA LEU A 311 -16.62 6.79 -16.33
C LEU A 311 -16.05 6.11 -17.59
N GLY A 312 -16.09 4.78 -17.64
CA GLY A 312 -15.70 3.98 -18.79
C GLY A 312 -14.45 3.15 -18.54
N PRO A 313 -13.99 2.39 -19.56
CA PRO A 313 -12.81 1.54 -19.45
C PRO A 313 -11.60 2.30 -18.92
N ARG A 314 -10.91 1.73 -17.92
CA ARG A 314 -9.77 2.35 -17.24
C ARG A 314 -10.05 3.77 -16.67
N GLY A 315 -11.31 4.06 -16.34
CA GLY A 315 -11.74 5.32 -15.75
C GLY A 315 -11.83 6.51 -16.71
N GLY A 316 -11.77 6.25 -18.02
CA GLY A 316 -12.04 7.26 -19.06
C GLY A 316 -11.12 8.48 -19.03
N LYS A 317 -11.68 9.63 -19.41
CA LYS A 317 -10.93 10.89 -19.52
C LYS A 317 -10.35 11.41 -18.19
N PRO A 318 -11.09 11.39 -17.05
CA PRO A 318 -10.54 11.88 -15.79
C PRO A 318 -9.27 11.12 -15.36
N VAL A 319 -9.29 9.79 -15.46
CA VAL A 319 -8.11 8.97 -15.11
C VAL A 319 -6.97 9.19 -16.09
N ALA A 320 -7.25 9.28 -17.40
CA ALA A 320 -6.22 9.57 -18.40
C ALA A 320 -5.51 10.92 -18.15
N GLN A 321 -6.24 11.95 -17.72
CA GLN A 321 -5.67 13.25 -17.36
C GLN A 321 -4.76 13.16 -16.13
N MET A 322 -5.18 12.44 -15.09
CA MET A 322 -4.34 12.19 -13.91
C MET A 322 -3.06 11.43 -14.26
N VAL A 323 -3.15 10.39 -15.10
CA VAL A 323 -1.99 9.61 -15.56
C VAL A 323 -1.01 10.47 -16.37
N ALA A 324 -1.52 11.34 -17.25
CA ALA A 324 -0.66 12.26 -18.00
C ALA A 324 0.10 13.22 -17.09
N ALA A 325 -0.57 13.79 -16.08
CA ALA A 325 0.07 14.65 -15.10
C ALA A 325 1.08 13.90 -14.22
N PHE A 326 0.77 12.67 -13.80
CA PHE A 326 1.73 11.82 -13.08
C PHE A 326 2.97 11.50 -13.90
N ARG A 327 2.82 11.32 -15.23
CA ARG A 327 3.95 11.14 -16.13
C ARG A 327 4.84 12.38 -16.17
N GLU A 328 4.27 13.56 -16.36
CA GLU A 328 5.01 14.83 -16.38
C GLU A 328 5.78 15.05 -15.06
N ARG A 329 5.11 14.81 -13.92
CA ARG A 329 5.69 14.92 -12.58
C ARG A 329 6.83 13.93 -12.36
N ARG A 330 6.64 12.68 -12.79
CA ARG A 330 7.68 11.65 -12.75
C ARG A 330 8.91 12.08 -13.55
N ASP A 331 8.71 12.48 -14.81
CA ASP A 331 9.79 12.88 -15.71
C ASP A 331 10.60 14.02 -15.10
N TYR A 332 9.91 15.03 -14.56
CA TYR A 332 10.53 16.14 -13.86
C TYR A 332 11.34 15.69 -12.62
N VAL A 333 10.76 14.84 -11.75
CA VAL A 333 11.43 14.37 -10.54
C VAL A 333 12.66 13.52 -10.88
N VAL A 334 12.55 12.63 -11.86
CA VAL A 334 13.66 11.79 -12.35
C VAL A 334 14.80 12.66 -12.87
N ASP A 335 14.52 13.60 -13.78
CA ASP A 335 15.51 14.48 -14.37
C ASP A 335 16.23 15.33 -13.32
N ARG A 336 15.48 15.86 -12.34
CA ARG A 336 16.02 16.68 -11.26
C ARG A 336 16.89 15.90 -10.29
N LEU A 337 16.48 14.68 -9.92
CA LEU A 337 17.26 13.84 -9.00
C LEU A 337 18.58 13.39 -9.63
N GLN A 338 18.61 13.11 -10.94
CA GLN A 338 19.85 12.75 -11.66
C GLN A 338 20.89 13.88 -11.67
N GLN A 339 20.48 15.13 -11.48
CA GLN A 339 21.38 16.29 -11.43
C GLN A 339 22.02 16.48 -10.06
N ILE A 340 21.56 15.79 -9.02
CA ILE A 340 22.14 15.85 -7.68
C ILE A 340 23.34 14.90 -7.61
N PRO A 341 24.58 15.39 -7.41
CA PRO A 341 25.74 14.52 -7.35
C PRO A 341 25.59 13.46 -6.25
N GLY A 342 25.79 12.18 -6.56
CA GLY A 342 25.68 11.07 -5.60
C GLY A 342 24.28 10.42 -5.51
N VAL A 343 23.25 11.01 -6.11
CA VAL A 343 21.93 10.38 -6.24
C VAL A 343 21.92 9.41 -7.42
N LYS A 344 21.48 8.17 -7.16
CA LYS A 344 21.25 7.15 -8.19
C LYS A 344 19.82 6.63 -8.10
N LEU A 345 19.12 6.57 -9.23
CA LEU A 345 17.68 6.24 -9.29
C LEU A 345 17.37 4.73 -9.35
N ALA A 346 18.35 3.88 -9.64
CA ALA A 346 18.19 2.43 -9.72
C ALA A 346 19.51 1.66 -9.51
N GLU A 347 20.51 2.25 -8.86
CA GLU A 347 21.76 1.57 -8.51
C GLU A 347 21.97 1.68 -6.99
N PRO A 348 22.24 0.56 -6.30
CA PRO A 348 22.34 0.50 -4.86
C PRO A 348 23.75 0.88 -4.43
N GLN A 349 24.20 2.08 -4.78
CA GLN A 349 25.39 2.66 -4.18
C GLN A 349 25.15 4.14 -3.93
N ALA A 350 24.61 4.42 -2.75
CA ALA A 350 24.83 5.68 -2.05
C ALA A 350 26.32 5.77 -1.66
N GLN A 351 27.23 5.84 -2.64
CA GLN A 351 28.60 6.28 -2.40
C GLN A 351 28.60 7.80 -2.45
N GLY A 352 28.77 8.44 -1.29
CA GLY A 352 29.10 9.87 -1.23
C GLY A 352 28.07 10.82 -0.62
N TYR A 353 27.31 10.42 0.40
CA TYR A 353 26.56 11.36 1.25
C TYR A 353 27.30 11.68 2.56
N GLY A 354 28.64 11.68 2.62
CA GLY A 354 29.36 12.14 3.81
C GLY A 354 28.98 11.42 5.12
N PRO A 355 28.80 12.14 6.26
CA PRO A 355 28.63 11.53 7.59
C PRO A 355 27.25 10.88 7.83
N ILE A 356 26.36 10.84 6.83
CA ILE A 356 25.05 10.18 6.94
C ILE A 356 25.24 8.67 6.69
N PRO A 357 25.03 7.82 7.71
CA PRO A 357 25.38 6.41 7.63
C PRO A 357 24.38 5.57 6.81
N ASP A 358 23.12 6.00 6.70
CA ASP A 358 22.04 5.21 6.10
C ASP A 358 20.85 6.08 5.62
N ALA A 359 19.87 5.42 4.99
CA ALA A 359 18.67 6.07 4.46
C ALA A 359 17.76 6.67 5.54
N ASP A 360 17.76 6.11 6.76
CA ASP A 360 17.00 6.65 7.90
C ASP A 360 17.55 8.00 8.33
N ALA A 361 18.88 8.07 8.52
CA ALA A 361 19.57 9.31 8.84
C ALA A 361 19.43 10.35 7.72
N LEU A 362 19.42 9.93 6.45
CA LEU A 362 19.17 10.83 5.32
C LEU A 362 17.73 11.37 5.33
N ALA A 363 16.73 10.52 5.55
CA ALA A 363 15.34 10.96 5.64
C ALA A 363 15.11 11.92 6.82
N MET A 364 15.73 11.63 7.97
CA MET A 364 15.68 12.52 9.14
C MET A 364 16.39 13.86 8.89
N TYR A 365 17.55 13.83 8.25
CA TYR A 365 18.28 15.04 7.86
C TYR A 365 17.42 15.92 6.94
N LEU A 366 16.80 15.35 5.90
CA LEU A 366 16.00 16.10 4.94
C LEU A 366 14.73 16.70 5.56
N ILE A 367 14.05 16.02 6.49
CA ILE A 367 12.90 16.63 7.16
C ILE A 367 13.32 17.73 8.14
N GLN A 368 14.49 17.62 8.78
CA GLN A 368 14.98 18.62 9.74
C GLN A 368 15.60 19.85 9.08
N GLN A 369 16.37 19.67 8.00
CA GLN A 369 17.13 20.75 7.36
C GLN A 369 16.45 21.30 6.12
N ALA A 370 15.81 20.45 5.32
CA ALA A 370 15.12 20.84 4.10
C ALA A 370 13.60 20.96 4.28
N HIS A 371 13.06 20.57 5.44
CA HIS A 371 11.62 20.46 5.67
C HIS A 371 10.90 19.61 4.60
N VAL A 372 11.55 18.54 4.14
CA VAL A 372 10.98 17.58 3.18
C VAL A 372 10.89 16.19 3.82
N ALA A 373 9.67 15.70 4.00
CA ALA A 373 9.41 14.38 4.58
C ALA A 373 9.37 13.30 3.49
N LEU A 374 10.33 12.39 3.52
CA LEU A 374 10.44 11.21 2.66
C LEU A 374 10.26 9.92 3.48
N VAL A 375 10.29 8.74 2.87
CA VAL A 375 10.29 7.47 3.62
C VAL A 375 11.58 6.69 3.35
N PRO A 376 12.33 6.28 4.39
CA PRO A 376 13.52 5.47 4.24
C PRO A 376 13.16 4.10 3.65
N GLY A 377 14.06 3.57 2.83
CA GLY A 377 13.87 2.35 2.05
C GLY A 377 13.82 1.08 2.89
N ASP A 378 14.40 1.12 4.09
CA ASP A 378 14.42 0.01 5.05
C ASP A 378 12.99 -0.44 5.44
N ALA A 379 12.04 0.51 5.50
CA ALA A 379 10.60 0.27 5.72
C ALA A 379 9.97 -0.62 4.64
N PHE A 380 10.64 -0.77 3.50
CA PHE A 380 10.24 -1.57 2.36
C PHE A 380 11.21 -2.74 2.11
N GLY A 381 12.17 -2.99 3.00
CA GLY A 381 13.21 -4.01 2.81
C GLY A 381 14.36 -3.61 1.87
N ALA A 382 14.56 -2.31 1.65
CA ALA A 382 15.57 -1.76 0.75
C ALA A 382 16.41 -0.65 1.43
N PRO A 383 17.26 -0.99 2.41
CA PRO A 383 17.90 -0.01 3.30
C PRO A 383 18.82 1.00 2.60
N ALA A 384 19.25 0.73 1.37
CA ALA A 384 20.07 1.65 0.56
C ALA A 384 19.25 2.68 -0.24
N CYS A 385 17.92 2.72 -0.09
CA CYS A 385 17.02 3.53 -0.91
C CYS A 385 16.21 4.53 -0.06
N ILE A 386 15.60 5.52 -0.72
CA ILE A 386 14.55 6.38 -0.17
C ILE A 386 13.38 6.40 -1.16
N ARG A 387 12.15 6.33 -0.64
CA ARG A 387 10.95 6.51 -1.45
C ARG A 387 10.52 7.98 -1.47
N ILE A 388 10.28 8.49 -2.67
CA ILE A 388 9.69 9.80 -2.94
C ILE A 388 8.34 9.60 -3.63
N SER A 389 7.26 10.09 -3.02
CA SER A 389 5.97 10.18 -3.69
C SER A 389 5.95 11.40 -4.62
N TYR A 390 5.68 11.19 -5.91
CA TYR A 390 5.45 12.27 -6.88
C TYR A 390 3.95 12.55 -7.10
N ALA A 391 3.10 12.07 -6.18
CA ALA A 391 1.66 12.31 -6.20
C ALA A 391 1.26 13.68 -5.61
N ALA A 392 2.14 14.69 -5.77
CA ALA A 392 1.93 16.06 -5.32
C ALA A 392 1.89 17.02 -6.53
N SER A 393 1.49 18.27 -6.29
CA SER A 393 1.45 19.28 -7.34
C SER A 393 2.84 19.53 -7.92
N MET A 394 2.91 19.93 -9.19
CA MET A 394 4.20 20.25 -9.82
C MET A 394 4.94 21.37 -9.07
N ALA A 395 4.23 22.37 -8.54
CA ALA A 395 4.83 23.42 -7.73
C ALA A 395 5.43 22.88 -6.43
N THR A 396 4.72 21.98 -5.74
CA THR A 396 5.22 21.30 -4.53
C THR A 396 6.46 20.46 -4.81
N LEU A 397 6.49 19.74 -5.95
CA LEU A 397 7.65 18.93 -6.34
C LEU A 397 8.86 19.79 -6.69
N LYS A 398 8.65 20.91 -7.40
CA LYS A 398 9.71 21.89 -7.69
C LYS A 398 10.35 22.39 -6.41
N GLU A 399 9.53 22.92 -5.51
CA GLU A 399 9.99 23.44 -4.22
C GLU A 399 10.70 22.37 -3.38
N ALA A 400 10.13 21.16 -3.26
CA ALA A 400 10.74 20.08 -2.50
C ALA A 400 12.13 19.72 -3.02
N LEU A 401 12.27 19.60 -4.35
CA LEU A 401 13.54 19.26 -4.98
C LEU A 401 14.55 20.41 -4.89
N ASP A 402 14.11 21.67 -4.95
CA ASP A 402 14.98 22.83 -4.73
C ASP A 402 15.54 22.83 -3.30
N ARG A 403 14.69 22.57 -2.29
CA ARG A 403 15.12 22.42 -0.88
C ARG A 403 16.07 21.25 -0.69
N MET A 404 15.77 20.10 -1.29
CA MET A 404 16.63 18.91 -1.23
C MET A 404 17.98 19.15 -1.89
N VAL A 405 18.02 19.76 -3.07
CA VAL A 405 19.26 20.07 -3.78
C VAL A 405 20.12 20.98 -2.92
N HIS A 406 19.55 22.07 -2.40
CA HIS A 406 20.25 23.02 -1.54
C HIS A 406 20.83 22.33 -0.29
N ALA A 407 20.03 21.51 0.40
CA ALA A 407 20.48 20.78 1.59
C ALA A 407 21.56 19.73 1.28
N LEU A 408 21.70 19.28 0.04
CA LEU A 408 22.69 18.26 -0.37
C LEU A 408 23.91 18.87 -1.09
N GLN A 409 24.02 20.21 -1.19
CA GLN A 409 25.16 20.87 -1.80
C GLN A 409 26.42 20.70 -0.92
N PRO A 410 27.62 20.48 -1.51
CA PRO A 410 28.83 20.19 -0.75
C PRO A 410 29.26 21.26 0.29
N ASP A 411 28.85 22.50 0.09
CA ASP A 411 29.12 23.66 0.96
C ASP A 411 28.15 23.77 2.14
N VAL A 412 26.93 23.24 2.00
CA VAL A 412 25.94 23.08 3.09
C VAL A 412 26.11 21.74 3.79
N PHE A 413 26.62 20.75 3.05
CA PHE A 413 26.71 19.35 3.42
C PHE A 413 28.10 18.79 3.12
N THR A 414 28.94 18.70 4.15
CA THR A 414 30.31 18.21 4.00
C THR A 414 30.32 16.72 3.70
N ARG A 415 30.62 16.35 2.46
CA ARG A 415 30.83 14.96 2.03
C ARG A 415 32.22 14.52 2.51
N SER A 416 32.29 13.71 3.57
CA SER A 416 33.52 13.03 3.99
C SER A 416 33.86 11.84 3.10
#